data_AF-A0A434U4K2-F1
#
_entry.id   AF-A0A434U4K2-F1
#
_cell.length_a   1.000
_cell.length_b   1.000
_cell.length_c   1.000
_cell.angle_alpha   90.00
_cell.angle_beta   90.00
_cell.angle_gamma   90.00
#
_symmetry.space_group_name_H-M   'P 1'
#
loop_
_entity.id
_entity.type
_entity.pdbx_description
1 polymer ?
#
loop_
_entity_poly.entity_id
_entity_poly.type
_entity_poly.pdbx_seq_one_letter_code
_entity_poly.pdbx_strand_id
1 'polypeptide(L)' 'MRVYRVEEMVGDMPISHRVASAATPWEAARKATGKDVTARTDERFWVRVEGTRAVYKYAFKSGVPGRL' A
#
# COMPACT_ATOMS: atom_id res chain seq x y z
N MET A 1 -9.99 9.12 12.84
CA MET A 1 -8.95 8.14 12.47
C MET A 1 -9.60 6.78 12.31
N ARG A 2 -9.12 5.95 11.38
CA ARG A 2 -9.60 4.58 11.13
C ARG A 2 -8.42 3.62 11.20
N VAL A 3 -8.68 2.39 11.60
CA VAL A 3 -7.69 1.30 11.61
C VAL A 3 -7.78 0.55 10.29
N TYR A 4 -6.63 0.35 9.65
CA TYR A 4 -6.51 -0.38 8.40
C TYR A 4 -5.52 -1.52 8.56
N ARG A 5 -5.83 -2.67 7.96
CA ARG A 5 -4.85 -3.74 7.74
C ARG A 5 -4.16 -3.47 6.40
N VAL A 6 -2.84 -3.45 6.41
CA VAL A 6 -2.01 -3.19 5.24
C VAL A 6 -1.14 -4.40 4.98
N GLU A 7 -1.14 -4.89 3.76
CA GLU A 7 -0.33 -6.04 3.35
C GLU A 7 0.52 -5.69 2.14
N GLU A 8 1.79 -6.07 2.17
CA GLU A 8 2.62 -6.07 0.98
C GLU A 8 2.42 -7.40 0.25
N MET A 9 2.24 -7.34 -1.06
CA MET A 9 1.76 -8.43 -1.89
C MET A 9 2.78 -8.71 -3.01
N VAL A 10 2.94 -9.99 -3.35
CA VAL A 10 3.64 -10.47 -4.54
C VAL A 10 2.67 -11.31 -5.36
N GLY A 11 2.22 -10.78 -6.50
CA GLY A 11 1.08 -11.37 -7.20
C GLY A 11 -0.15 -11.36 -6.31
N ASP A 12 -0.76 -12.51 -6.03
CA ASP A 12 -1.91 -12.62 -5.12
C ASP A 12 -1.56 -13.03 -3.69
N MET A 13 -0.27 -13.23 -3.40
CA MET A 13 0.21 -13.71 -2.11
C MET A 13 0.62 -12.54 -1.19
N PRO A 14 0.05 -12.42 0.03
CA PRO A 14 0.56 -11.51 1.04
C PRO A 14 1.90 -12.01 1.59
N ILE A 15 2.92 -11.16 1.53
CA ILE A 15 4.26 -11.46 2.06
C ILE A 15 4.56 -10.75 3.38
N SER A 16 3.78 -9.72 3.72
CA SER A 16 3.85 -9.05 5.02
C SER A 16 2.47 -8.47 5.37
N HIS A 17 2.22 -8.25 6.67
CA HIS A 17 1.05 -7.52 7.13
C HIS A 17 1.42 -6.57 8.27
N ARG A 18 0.74 -5.41 8.33
CA ARG A 18 0.84 -4.41 9.40
C ARG A 18 -0.52 -3.78 9.62
N VAL A 19 -0.71 -3.17 10.79
CA VAL A 19 -1.92 -2.40 11.12
C VAL A 19 -1.52 -0.93 11.26
N ALA A 20 -2.29 -0.04 10.64
CA ALA A 20 -2.02 1.40 10.70
C ALA A 20 -3.30 2.19 11.00
N SER A 21 -3.19 3.16 11.91
CA SER A 21 -4.21 4.16 12.17
C SER A 21 -3.97 5.39 11.30
N ALA A 22 -4.93 5.71 10.43
CA ALA A 22 -4.81 6.81 9.47
C ALA A 22 -6.17 7.44 9.15
N ALA A 23 -6.17 8.63 8.53
CA ALA A 23 -7.41 9.24 8.08
C ALA A 23 -7.90 8.57 6.79
N THR A 24 -6.96 8.19 5.91
CA THR A 24 -7.25 7.58 4.59
C THR A 24 -6.49 6.26 4.40
N PRO A 25 -6.99 5.36 3.52
CA PRO A 25 -6.29 4.12 3.19
C PRO A 25 -4.93 4.36 2.50
N TRP A 26 -4.83 5.43 1.71
CA TRP A 26 -3.56 5.85 1.11
C TRP A 26 -2.51 6.23 2.16
N GLU A 27 -2.93 7.03 3.16
CA GLU A 27 -2.05 7.39 4.27
C GLU A 27 -1.66 6.17 5.11
N ALA A 28 -2.59 5.22 5.31
CA ALA A 28 -2.28 3.95 5.96
C ALA A 28 -1.20 3.15 5.21
N ALA A 29 -1.30 3.05 3.88
CA ALA A 29 -0.28 2.39 3.05
C ALA A 29 1.10 3.04 3.23
N ARG A 30 1.18 4.38 3.16
CA ARG A 30 2.44 5.11 3.34
C ARG A 30 3.02 4.92 4.73
N LYS A 31 2.20 5.04 5.78
CA LYS A 31 2.64 4.83 7.16
C LYS A 31 3.13 3.41 7.42
N ALA A 32 2.41 2.40 6.92
CA ALA A 32 2.74 1.00 7.16
C ALA A 32 3.98 0.55 6.38
N THR A 33 4.20 1.07 5.18
CA THR A 33 5.31 0.64 4.32
C THR A 33 6.54 1.56 4.43
N GLY A 34 6.37 2.77 4.95
CA GLY A 34 7.40 3.81 4.93
C GLY A 34 7.75 4.33 3.53
N LYS A 35 6.97 3.97 2.51
CA LYS A 35 7.21 4.30 1.10
C LYS A 35 6.03 5.05 0.51
N ASP A 36 6.31 5.85 -0.51
CA ASP A 36 5.25 6.43 -1.32
C ASP A 36 4.61 5.38 -2.22
N VAL A 37 3.29 5.51 -2.38
CA VAL A 37 2.48 4.62 -3.18
C VAL A 37 1.69 5.39 -4.25
N THR A 38 1.17 4.70 -5.24
CA THR A 38 0.28 5.20 -6.29
C THR A 38 -0.86 4.22 -6.54
N ALA A 39 -1.89 4.62 -7.29
CA ALA A 39 -2.92 3.68 -7.73
C ALA A 39 -2.26 2.53 -8.54
N ARG A 40 -2.59 1.29 -8.19
CA ARG A 40 -2.06 0.11 -8.87
C ARG A 40 -2.66 -0.03 -10.27
N THR A 41 -1.85 -0.46 -11.23
CA THR A 41 -2.32 -0.98 -12.52
C THR A 41 -2.21 -2.50 -12.52
N ASP A 42 -0.99 -3.02 -12.54
CA ASP A 42 -0.65 -4.42 -12.83
C ASP A 42 0.65 -4.88 -12.14
N GLU A 43 1.20 -4.07 -11.23
CA GLU A 43 2.50 -4.31 -10.63
C GLU A 43 2.54 -5.64 -9.85
N ARG A 44 3.63 -6.38 -10.04
CA ARG A 44 3.89 -7.65 -9.33
C ARG A 44 4.02 -7.43 -7.82
N PHE A 45 4.70 -6.36 -7.42
CA PHE A 45 4.85 -5.96 -6.03
C PHE A 45 3.91 -4.79 -5.75
N TRP A 46 2.98 -4.97 -4.82
CA TRP A 46 1.93 -3.99 -4.54
C TRP A 46 1.47 -4.06 -3.10
N VAL A 47 0.59 -3.16 -2.69
CA VAL A 47 0.09 -2.99 -1.33
C VAL A 47 -1.42 -3.12 -1.32
N ARG A 48 -1.95 -4.05 -0.52
CA ARG A 48 -3.38 -4.18 -0.23
C ARG A 48 -3.68 -3.45 1.07
N VAL A 49 -4.70 -2.58 1.07
CA VAL A 49 -5.22 -1.95 2.29
C VAL A 49 -6.66 -2.33 2.48
N GLU A 50 -6.95 -3.02 3.58
CA GLU A 50 -8.30 -3.41 3.97
C GLU A 50 -8.84 -2.38 4.95
N GLY A 51 -9.91 -1.69 4.54
CA GLY A 51 -10.76 -0.91 5.42
C GLY A 51 -12.03 -1.68 5.78
N THR A 52 -12.88 -1.10 6.62
CA THR A 52 -14.09 -1.74 7.17
C THR A 52 -15.06 -2.29 6.10
N ARG A 53 -15.09 -1.71 4.90
CA ARG A 53 -16.03 -2.07 3.83
C ARG A 53 -15.41 -2.14 2.43
N ALA A 54 -14.11 -1.94 2.31
CA ALA A 54 -13.46 -1.79 1.01
C ALA A 54 -11.99 -2.20 1.08
N VAL A 55 -11.52 -2.75 -0.05
CA VAL A 55 -10.12 -3.08 -0.27
C VAL A 55 -9.55 -2.10 -1.28
N TYR A 56 -8.43 -1.48 -0.94
CA TYR A 56 -7.70 -0.55 -1.79
C TYR A 56 -6.40 -1.20 -2.24
N LYS A 57 -6.03 -1.00 -3.50
CA LYS A 57 -4.81 -1.58 -4.09
C LYS A 57 -3.90 -0.46 -4.55
N TYR A 58 -2.67 -0.47 -4.09
CA TYR A 58 -1.67 0.53 -4.43
C TYR A 58 -0.38 -0.11 -4.92
N ALA A 59 0.32 0.54 -5.83
CA ALA A 59 1.68 0.16 -6.20
C ALA A 59 2.69 1.06 -5.50
N PHE A 60 3.91 0.58 -5.30
CA PHE A 60 4.99 1.47 -4.85
C PHE A 60 5.35 2.45 -5.96
N LYS A 61 5.53 3.73 -5.63
CA LYS A 61 6.14 4.64 -6.58
C LYS A 61 7.57 4.18 -6.83
N SER A 62 7.89 3.84 -8.08
CA SER A 62 9.27 3.58 -8.47
C SER A 62 10.06 4.87 -8.26
N GLY A 63 10.96 4.87 -7.29
CA GLY A 63 11.94 5.93 -7.13
C GLY A 63 12.90 5.89 -8.31
N VAL A 64 12.55 6.56 -9.41
CA VAL A 64 13.56 7.11 -10.31
C VAL A 64 13.43 8.64 -10.25
N PRO A 65 13.91 9.28 -9.18
CA PRO A 65 14.27 10.69 -9.31
C PRO A 65 15.57 10.74 -10.12
N GLY A 66 15.46 11.08 -11.41
CA GLY A 66 16.59 11.48 -12.25
C GLY A 66 17.74 10.46 -12.41
N ARG A 67 17.72 9.71 -13.51
CA ARG A 67 18.99 9.39 -14.20
C ARG A 67 19.33 10.62 -15.04
N LEU A 68 20.25 11.44 -14.55
CA LEU A 68 21.12 12.28 -15.38
C LEU A 68 22.37 11.46 -15.73
#